data_AF-A0A7X6VT01-F1
#
_entry.id   AF-A0A7X6VT01-F1
#
_cell.length_a   1.000
_cell.length_b   1.000
_cell.length_c   1.000
_cell.angle_alpha   90.00
_cell.angle_beta   90.00
_cell.angle_gamma   90.00
#
_symmetry.space_group_name_H-M   'P 1'
#
loop_
_entity.id
_entity.type
_entity.pdbx_description
1 polymer ?
#
loop_
_entity_poly.entity_id
_entity_poly.type
_entity_poly.pdbx_seq_one_letter_code
_entity_poly.pdbx_strand_id
1 'polypeptide(L)'
;MRVVLNHLTIGLIYRGFWKMGPALVGTLVSLLYQLINLYGFLPAVLMILIASALIGAGMSVSIFILSLFFIPLHLCMIISLIIIAVAILSWLFINISVNSKAKLRIFKLNYSSRMVFLMLSVLLCNRLVPIKISARTSFWDVHFKPSLAGKIGSYDFATLNKLIGEDLRRMKQVLGEDTVLFGCTPGSLAEHFSSLPDKYDYQIVKTVIPPEHAQVFGLIRDFNLHIVNL
;
A
#
# COMPACT_ATOMS: atom_id res chain seq x y z
N MET A 1 20.00 -12.23 32.36
CA MET A 1 18.65 -11.60 32.16
C MET A 1 18.70 -10.23 31.53
N ARG A 2 19.52 -9.27 31.99
CA ARG A 2 19.59 -7.90 31.43
C ARG A 2 19.91 -7.85 29.93
N VAL A 3 20.80 -8.72 29.44
CA VAL A 3 21.15 -8.84 28.00
C VAL A 3 19.99 -9.40 27.16
N VAL A 4 19.26 -10.39 27.69
CA VAL A 4 18.08 -10.97 27.03
C VAL A 4 16.91 -9.99 27.00
N LEU A 5 16.67 -9.27 28.11
CA LEU A 5 15.72 -8.18 28.18
C LEU A 5 16.11 -7.04 27.25
N ASN A 6 17.39 -6.67 27.19
CA ASN A 6 17.90 -5.68 26.24
C ASN A 6 17.72 -6.16 24.79
N HIS A 7 17.95 -7.44 24.45
CA HIS A 7 17.70 -7.92 23.08
C HIS A 7 16.20 -8.01 22.73
N LEU A 8 15.35 -8.43 23.66
CA LEU A 8 13.89 -8.43 23.48
C LEU A 8 13.35 -7.00 23.31
N THR A 9 13.79 -6.06 24.15
CA THR A 9 13.32 -4.67 24.12
C THR A 9 13.98 -3.84 23.03
N ILE A 10 15.28 -3.98 22.75
CA ILE A 10 15.94 -3.27 21.65
C ILE A 10 15.37 -3.73 20.30
N GLY A 11 15.01 -5.01 20.16
CA GLY A 11 14.32 -5.58 18.99
C GLY A 11 12.87 -5.10 18.80
N LEU A 12 12.10 -5.00 19.89
CA LEU A 12 10.70 -4.53 19.87
C LEU A 12 10.58 -3.00 19.81
N ILE A 13 11.57 -2.27 20.31
CA ILE A 13 11.71 -0.81 20.25
C ILE A 13 12.52 -0.41 18.99
N TYR A 14 12.48 -1.21 17.91
CA TYR A 14 12.89 -0.67 16.63
C TYR A 14 11.88 0.39 16.17
N ARG A 15 12.40 1.49 15.63
CA ARG A 15 11.72 2.67 15.06
C ARG A 15 10.58 2.37 14.06
N GLY A 16 10.34 1.09 13.73
CA GLY A 16 9.30 0.58 12.84
C GLY A 16 8.18 -0.24 13.50
N PHE A 17 8.26 -0.63 14.80
CA PHE A 17 7.18 -1.40 15.43
C PHE A 17 5.84 -0.64 15.43
N TRP A 18 5.89 0.66 15.76
CA TRP A 18 4.74 1.56 15.67
C TRP A 18 4.17 1.70 14.26
N LYS A 19 4.95 1.36 13.22
CA LYS A 19 4.48 1.37 11.83
C LYS A 19 3.77 0.07 11.45
N MET A 20 3.86 -1.01 12.23
CA MET A 20 3.23 -2.29 11.91
C MET A 20 1.71 -2.21 11.88
N GLY A 21 1.09 -1.55 12.87
CA GLY A 21 -0.36 -1.32 12.89
C GLY A 21 -0.84 -0.58 11.65
N PRO A 22 -0.29 0.60 11.34
CA PRO A 22 -0.59 1.30 10.10
C PRO A 22 -0.31 0.48 8.84
N ALA A 23 0.81 -0.25 8.78
CA ALA A 23 1.15 -1.07 7.62
C ALA A 23 0.16 -2.21 7.39
N LEU A 24 -0.40 -2.80 8.46
CA LEU A 24 -1.48 -3.79 8.36
C LEU A 24 -2.73 -3.19 7.72
N VAL A 25 -3.15 -2.00 8.17
CA VAL A 25 -4.29 -1.29 7.57
C VAL A 25 -4.01 -0.96 6.10
N GLY A 26 -2.80 -0.47 5.79
CA GLY A 26 -2.36 -0.22 4.43
C GLY A 26 -2.40 -1.47 3.54
N THR A 27 -2.02 -2.62 4.09
CA THR A 27 -2.12 -3.92 3.40
C THR A 27 -3.56 -4.23 3.01
N LEU A 28 -4.50 -4.14 3.96
CA LEU A 28 -5.91 -4.42 3.70
C LEU A 28 -6.51 -3.45 2.68
N VAL A 29 -6.20 -2.15 2.78
CA VAL A 29 -6.68 -1.13 1.85
C VAL A 29 -6.12 -1.34 0.44
N SER A 30 -4.81 -1.56 0.30
CA SER A 30 -4.18 -1.84 -0.99
C SER A 30 -4.75 -3.10 -1.63
N LEU A 31 -4.94 -4.17 -0.85
CA LEU A 31 -5.59 -5.40 -1.32
C LEU A 31 -7.03 -5.16 -1.75
N LEU A 32 -7.81 -4.40 -0.98
CA LEU A 32 -9.19 -4.07 -1.32
C LEU A 32 -9.28 -3.47 -2.73
N TYR A 33 -8.45 -2.46 -3.04
CA TYR A 33 -8.45 -1.84 -4.37
C TYR A 33 -8.13 -2.83 -5.48
N GLN A 34 -7.15 -3.72 -5.29
CA GLN A 34 -6.80 -4.70 -6.33
C GLN A 34 -7.84 -5.83 -6.45
N LEU A 35 -8.46 -6.24 -5.34
CA LEU A 35 -9.57 -7.18 -5.37
C LEU A 35 -10.80 -6.60 -6.07
N ILE A 36 -11.06 -5.29 -5.92
CA ILE A 36 -12.12 -4.61 -6.66
C ILE A 36 -11.84 -4.70 -8.17
N ASN A 37 -10.58 -4.47 -8.59
CA ASN A 37 -10.19 -4.59 -9.99
C ASN A 37 -10.30 -6.02 -10.53
N LEU A 38 -10.08 -7.03 -9.69
CA LEU A 38 -10.07 -8.45 -10.09
C LEU A 38 -11.47 -9.09 -10.08
N TYR A 39 -12.23 -8.85 -9.02
CA TYR A 39 -13.44 -9.60 -8.68
C TYR A 39 -14.69 -8.71 -8.53
N GLY A 40 -14.55 -7.40 -8.68
CA GLY A 40 -15.62 -6.44 -8.47
C GLY A 40 -15.82 -6.04 -7.01
N PHE A 41 -16.67 -5.03 -6.80
CA PHE A 41 -16.80 -4.37 -5.49
C PHE A 41 -17.30 -5.27 -4.37
N LEU A 42 -18.42 -5.98 -4.59
CA LEU A 42 -19.06 -6.76 -3.53
C LEU A 42 -18.17 -7.95 -3.06
N PRO A 43 -17.61 -8.79 -3.96
CA PRO A 43 -16.71 -9.86 -3.52
C PRO A 43 -15.47 -9.33 -2.79
N ALA A 44 -14.90 -8.22 -3.25
CA ALA A 44 -13.74 -7.59 -2.61
C ALA A 44 -14.04 -7.14 -1.18
N VAL A 45 -15.17 -6.47 -0.96
CA VAL A 45 -15.60 -6.02 0.37
C VAL A 45 -15.83 -7.22 1.29
N LEU A 46 -16.52 -8.27 0.82
CA LEU A 46 -16.76 -9.48 1.62
C LEU A 46 -15.45 -10.15 2.03
N MET A 47 -14.50 -10.32 1.10
CA MET A 47 -13.18 -10.91 1.40
C MET A 47 -12.40 -10.10 2.44
N ILE A 48 -12.40 -8.77 2.32
CA ILE A 48 -11.69 -7.90 3.27
C ILE A 48 -12.37 -7.89 4.64
N LEU A 49 -13.70 -7.95 4.70
CA LEU A 49 -14.44 -8.08 5.97
C LEU A 49 -14.12 -9.39 6.67
N ILE A 50 -14.12 -10.51 5.93
CA ILE A 50 -13.74 -11.83 6.47
C ILE A 50 -12.29 -11.80 6.97
N ALA A 51 -11.34 -11.28 6.16
CA ALA A 51 -9.94 -11.17 6.56
C ALA A 51 -9.77 -10.30 7.82
N SER A 52 -10.48 -9.17 7.91
CA SER A 52 -10.45 -8.29 9.07
C SER A 52 -11.04 -8.96 10.32
N ALA A 53 -12.12 -9.71 10.17
CA ALA A 53 -12.72 -10.48 11.26
C ALA A 53 -11.78 -11.59 11.77
N LEU A 54 -11.12 -12.31 10.87
CA LEU A 54 -10.12 -13.33 11.22
C LEU A 54 -8.91 -12.72 11.92
N ILE A 55 -8.44 -11.54 11.49
CA ILE A 55 -7.39 -10.79 12.17
C ILE A 55 -7.84 -10.41 13.59
N GLY A 56 -9.03 -9.84 13.74
CA GLY A 56 -9.58 -9.46 15.04
C GLY A 56 -9.76 -10.65 15.99
N ALA A 57 -10.27 -11.78 15.49
CA ALA A 57 -10.39 -13.01 16.25
C ALA A 57 -9.03 -13.58 16.66
N GLY A 58 -8.07 -13.64 15.71
CA GLY A 58 -6.71 -14.09 15.97
C GLY A 58 -5.98 -13.23 17.01
N MET A 59 -6.14 -11.90 16.94
CA MET A 59 -5.63 -10.98 17.96
C MET A 59 -6.27 -11.24 19.33
N SER A 60 -7.59 -11.44 19.38
CA SER A 60 -8.33 -11.69 20.61
C SER A 60 -7.86 -12.98 21.30
N VAL A 61 -7.72 -14.05 20.53
CA VAL A 61 -7.20 -15.34 21.00
C VAL A 61 -5.75 -15.21 21.46
N SER A 62 -4.93 -14.46 20.72
CA SER A 62 -3.53 -14.22 21.10
C SER A 62 -3.43 -13.48 22.44
N ILE A 63 -4.22 -12.43 22.64
CA ILE A 63 -4.28 -11.70 23.91
C ILE A 63 -4.76 -12.62 25.03
N PHE A 64 -5.80 -13.42 24.78
CA PHE A 64 -6.33 -14.38 25.75
C PHE A 64 -5.25 -15.37 26.22
N ILE A 65 -4.55 -16.02 25.29
CA ILE A 65 -3.48 -16.99 25.58
C ILE A 65 -2.29 -16.31 26.25
N LEU A 66 -1.83 -15.16 25.73
CA LEU A 66 -0.69 -14.42 26.30
C LEU A 66 -0.98 -13.85 27.68
N SER A 67 -2.25 -13.59 27.98
CA SER A 67 -2.71 -13.22 29.32
C SER A 67 -2.81 -14.42 30.27
N LEU A 68 -2.36 -15.62 29.87
CA LEU A 68 -2.50 -16.87 30.63
C LEU A 68 -3.95 -17.10 31.11
N PHE A 69 -4.92 -16.74 30.26
CA PHE A 69 -6.35 -16.86 30.54
C PHE A 69 -6.87 -15.97 31.69
N PHE A 70 -6.07 -15.04 32.22
CA PHE A 70 -6.51 -14.11 33.27
C PHE A 70 -7.52 -13.07 32.77
N ILE A 71 -7.45 -12.68 31.50
CA ILE A 71 -8.39 -11.71 30.91
C ILE A 71 -9.50 -12.50 30.19
N PRO A 72 -10.78 -12.32 30.54
CA PRO A 72 -11.89 -12.95 29.82
C PRO A 72 -11.86 -12.68 28.31
N LEU A 73 -12.26 -13.67 27.51
CA LEU A 73 -12.23 -13.57 26.04
C LEU A 73 -13.01 -12.37 25.49
N HIS A 74 -14.15 -12.01 26.10
CA HIS A 74 -14.94 -10.86 25.67
C HIS A 74 -14.20 -9.52 25.85
N LEU A 75 -13.40 -9.37 26.92
CA LEU A 75 -12.53 -8.20 27.08
C LEU A 75 -11.39 -8.23 26.07
N CYS A 76 -10.82 -9.39 25.76
CA CYS A 76 -9.80 -9.53 24.71
C CYS A 76 -10.33 -9.10 23.33
N MET A 77 -11.61 -9.35 23.04
CA MET A 77 -12.27 -8.87 21.82
C MET A 77 -12.38 -7.34 21.79
N ILE A 78 -12.80 -6.72 22.90
CA ILE A 78 -12.87 -5.25 23.01
C ILE A 78 -11.47 -4.63 22.84
N ILE A 79 -10.45 -5.19 23.49
CA ILE A 79 -9.06 -4.73 23.35
C ILE A 79 -8.59 -4.83 21.90
N SER A 80 -8.87 -5.96 21.22
CA SER A 80 -8.49 -6.14 19.82
C SER A 80 -9.14 -5.11 18.90
N LEU A 81 -10.43 -4.81 19.11
CA LEU A 81 -11.14 -3.77 18.37
C LEU A 81 -10.51 -2.39 18.59
N ILE A 82 -10.15 -2.05 19.83
CA ILE A 82 -9.46 -0.79 20.15
C ILE A 82 -8.10 -0.72 19.43
N ILE A 83 -7.31 -1.79 19.44
CA ILE A 83 -6.01 -1.82 18.75
C ILE A 83 -6.19 -1.61 17.24
N ILE A 84 -7.18 -2.28 16.62
CA ILE A 84 -7.49 -2.09 15.20
C ILE A 84 -7.92 -0.64 14.91
N ALA A 85 -8.79 -0.06 15.75
CA ALA A 85 -9.21 1.33 15.60
C ALA A 85 -8.03 2.32 15.69
N VAL A 86 -7.11 2.12 16.65
CA VAL A 86 -5.88 2.92 16.78
C VAL A 86 -4.98 2.76 15.55
N ALA A 87 -4.86 1.54 15.02
CA ALA A 87 -4.09 1.28 13.80
C ALA A 87 -4.67 2.03 12.58
N ILE A 88 -6.00 2.04 12.43
CA ILE A 88 -6.70 2.77 11.35
C ILE A 88 -6.47 4.27 11.48
N LEU A 89 -6.66 4.83 12.68
CA LEU A 89 -6.43 6.25 12.93
C LEU A 89 -4.98 6.66 12.68
N SER A 90 -4.02 5.82 13.10
CA SER A 90 -2.59 6.05 12.87
C SER A 90 -2.25 6.01 11.38
N TRP A 91 -2.83 5.07 10.62
CA TRP A 91 -2.68 5.00 9.16
C TRP A 91 -3.25 6.24 8.46
N LEU A 92 -4.45 6.67 8.85
CA LEU A 92 -5.08 7.89 8.32
C LEU A 92 -4.21 9.11 8.58
N PHE A 93 -3.70 9.26 9.81
CA PHE A 93 -2.82 10.37 10.17
C PHE A 93 -1.54 10.40 9.33
N ILE A 94 -0.87 9.24 9.15
CA ILE A 94 0.32 9.13 8.31
C ILE A 94 0.02 9.58 6.88
N ASN A 95 -1.05 9.06 6.28
CA ASN A 95 -1.40 9.38 4.90
C ASN A 95 -1.79 10.85 4.73
N ILE A 96 -2.60 11.41 5.63
CA ILE A 96 -2.98 12.82 5.59
C ILE A 96 -1.74 13.70 5.73
N SER A 97 -0.87 13.40 6.70
CA SER A 97 0.35 14.18 6.96
C SER A 97 1.28 14.17 5.74
N VAL A 98 1.55 12.98 5.17
CA VAL A 98 2.46 12.84 4.03
C VAL A 98 1.88 13.43 2.76
N ASN A 99 0.61 13.17 2.41
CA ASN A 99 0.00 13.76 1.23
C ASN A 99 -0.13 15.29 1.33
N SER A 100 -0.43 15.81 2.53
CA SER A 100 -0.50 17.26 2.78
C SER A 100 0.87 17.93 2.59
N LYS A 101 1.94 17.31 3.11
CA LYS A 101 3.32 17.78 2.90
C LYS A 101 3.74 17.71 1.43
N ALA A 102 3.42 16.60 0.75
CA ALA A 102 3.82 16.36 -0.62
C ALA A 102 3.07 17.21 -1.64
N LYS A 103 1.88 17.74 -1.30
CA LYS A 103 1.05 18.60 -2.19
C LYS A 103 0.96 18.05 -3.61
N LEU A 104 0.75 16.73 -3.71
CA LEU A 104 0.70 16.02 -4.98
C LEU A 104 -0.48 16.53 -5.80
N ARG A 105 -0.33 16.57 -7.13
CA ARG A 105 -1.37 17.06 -8.05
C ARG A 105 -2.16 15.92 -8.65
N ILE A 106 -1.46 14.88 -9.12
CA ILE A 106 -2.02 13.74 -9.83
C ILE A 106 -2.19 12.54 -8.91
N PHE A 107 -1.19 12.27 -8.09
CA PHE A 107 -1.15 11.05 -7.29
C PHE A 107 -1.65 11.27 -5.87
N LYS A 108 -2.02 10.15 -5.24
CA LYS A 108 -2.31 10.01 -3.82
C LYS A 108 -1.50 8.84 -3.30
N LEU A 109 -0.82 9.06 -2.18
CA LEU A 109 0.00 8.06 -1.51
C LEU A 109 -0.79 7.37 -0.40
N ASN A 110 -0.71 6.05 -0.34
CA ASN A 110 -1.21 5.26 0.76
C ASN A 110 -0.05 4.47 1.37
N TYR A 111 0.25 4.70 2.65
CA TYR A 111 1.26 3.95 3.36
C TYR A 111 0.88 2.48 3.35
N SER A 112 1.84 1.62 3.01
CA SER A 112 1.56 0.22 2.79
C SER A 112 2.70 -0.65 3.30
N SER A 113 2.54 -1.97 3.17
CA SER A 113 3.52 -2.95 3.65
C SER A 113 4.28 -3.61 2.51
N ARG A 114 5.47 -4.12 2.84
CA ARG A 114 6.20 -5.03 1.96
C ARG A 114 5.35 -6.27 1.61
N MET A 115 4.55 -6.76 2.56
CA MET A 115 3.78 -7.99 2.38
C MET A 115 2.76 -7.84 1.25
N VAL A 116 2.01 -6.73 1.22
CA VAL A 116 1.05 -6.52 0.13
C VAL A 116 1.75 -6.30 -1.21
N PHE A 117 2.89 -5.60 -1.25
CA PHE A 117 3.66 -5.49 -2.49
C PHE A 117 4.04 -6.87 -3.06
N LEU A 118 4.56 -7.77 -2.21
CA LEU A 118 4.93 -9.13 -2.63
C LEU A 118 3.69 -9.95 -3.03
N MET A 119 2.63 -9.86 -2.23
CA MET A 119 1.37 -10.56 -2.50
C MET A 119 0.72 -10.09 -3.80
N LEU A 120 0.74 -8.79 -4.09
CA LEU A 120 0.26 -8.23 -5.35
C LEU A 120 1.15 -8.62 -6.51
N SER A 121 2.47 -8.69 -6.32
CA SER A 121 3.38 -9.18 -7.36
C SER A 121 3.01 -10.62 -7.76
N VAL A 122 2.75 -11.50 -6.79
CA VAL A 122 2.33 -12.88 -7.05
C VAL A 122 0.92 -12.92 -7.64
N LEU A 123 -0.05 -12.25 -7.01
CA LEU A 123 -1.45 -12.29 -7.41
C LEU A 123 -1.67 -11.70 -8.81
N LEU A 124 -1.00 -10.58 -9.11
CA LEU A 124 -1.20 -9.84 -10.35
C LEU A 124 -0.23 -10.25 -11.44
N CYS A 125 0.98 -10.73 -11.14
CA CYS A 125 2.00 -10.99 -12.15
C CYS A 125 2.49 -12.45 -12.16
N ASN A 126 1.98 -13.31 -11.28
CA ASN A 126 2.42 -14.69 -11.07
C ASN A 126 3.94 -14.82 -10.87
N ARG A 127 4.57 -13.79 -10.29
CA ARG A 127 6.01 -13.76 -10.02
C ARG A 127 6.35 -12.79 -8.90
N LEU A 128 7.45 -13.03 -8.22
CA LEU A 128 8.05 -12.03 -7.32
C LEU A 128 8.87 -11.05 -8.15
N VAL A 129 8.60 -9.75 -8.01
CA VAL A 129 9.39 -8.73 -8.69
C VAL A 129 10.63 -8.43 -7.86
N PRO A 130 11.85 -8.60 -8.41
CA PRO A 130 13.07 -8.35 -7.67
C PRO A 130 13.28 -6.85 -7.46
N ILE A 131 13.40 -6.43 -6.21
CA ILE A 131 13.74 -5.07 -5.81
C ILE A 131 14.79 -5.12 -4.70
N LYS A 132 15.69 -4.13 -4.67
CA LYS A 132 16.67 -3.98 -3.60
C LYS A 132 15.94 -3.42 -2.37
N ILE A 133 15.97 -4.17 -1.27
CA ILE A 133 15.27 -3.81 -0.04
C ILE A 133 16.30 -3.75 1.10
N SER A 134 16.23 -2.68 1.87
CA SER A 134 16.95 -2.47 3.11
C SER A 134 16.01 -2.60 4.32
N ALA A 135 16.56 -2.64 5.53
CA ALA A 135 15.77 -2.63 6.76
C ALA A 135 14.99 -1.32 6.98
N ARG A 136 15.30 -0.25 6.22
CA ARG A 136 14.65 1.06 6.30
C ARG A 136 13.62 1.29 5.19
N THR A 137 13.56 0.40 4.20
CA THR A 137 12.73 0.59 3.02
C THR A 137 11.26 0.77 3.41
N SER A 138 10.68 1.87 2.95
CA SER A 138 9.25 2.13 3.12
C SER A 138 8.47 1.82 1.86
N PHE A 139 7.25 1.29 2.01
CA PHE A 139 6.40 0.85 0.91
C PHE A 139 5.18 1.74 0.83
N TRP A 140 4.89 2.25 -0.36
CA TRP A 140 3.76 3.13 -0.61
C TRP A 140 3.00 2.70 -1.85
N ASP A 141 1.70 2.49 -1.66
CA ASP A 141 0.77 2.23 -2.74
C ASP A 141 0.30 3.56 -3.34
N VAL A 142 0.44 3.71 -4.64
CA VAL A 142 0.23 4.96 -5.37
C VAL A 142 -0.99 4.84 -6.26
N HIS A 143 -1.93 5.75 -6.05
CA HIS A 143 -3.16 5.81 -6.82
C HIS A 143 -3.27 7.16 -7.52
N PHE A 144 -3.93 7.19 -8.66
CA PHE A 144 -4.44 8.45 -9.18
C PHE A 144 -5.47 9.02 -8.20
N LYS A 145 -5.51 10.34 -8.06
CA LYS A 145 -6.53 10.97 -7.24
C LYS A 145 -7.92 10.59 -7.76
N PRO A 146 -8.87 10.23 -6.89
CA PRO A 146 -10.23 9.91 -7.29
C PRO A 146 -10.90 11.04 -8.10
N SER A 147 -10.56 12.31 -7.82
CA SER A 147 -11.06 13.46 -8.57
C SER A 147 -10.63 13.51 -10.04
N LEU A 148 -9.57 12.76 -10.40
CA LEU A 148 -9.01 12.63 -11.74
C LEU A 148 -9.41 11.33 -12.44
N ALA A 149 -10.15 10.45 -11.77
CA ALA A 149 -10.64 9.21 -12.36
C ALA A 149 -11.47 9.52 -13.62
N GLY A 150 -11.12 8.90 -14.74
CA GLY A 150 -11.74 9.16 -16.06
C GLY A 150 -11.38 10.50 -16.71
N LYS A 151 -10.69 11.42 -16.02
CA LYS A 151 -10.31 12.75 -16.55
C LYS A 151 -8.86 12.86 -16.99
N ILE A 152 -8.02 11.87 -16.65
CA ILE A 152 -6.59 11.89 -17.02
C ILE A 152 -6.38 12.00 -18.53
N GLY A 153 -7.27 11.42 -19.34
CA GLY A 153 -7.20 11.51 -20.80
C GLY A 153 -7.43 12.90 -21.39
N SER A 154 -7.88 13.90 -20.61
CA SER A 154 -8.01 15.28 -21.08
C SER A 154 -6.70 16.06 -21.06
N TYR A 155 -5.66 15.54 -20.38
CA TYR A 155 -4.35 16.18 -20.37
C TYR A 155 -3.57 15.77 -21.62
N ASP A 156 -2.92 16.73 -22.28
CA ASP A 156 -1.91 16.40 -23.28
C ASP A 156 -0.71 15.71 -22.63
N PHE A 157 0.07 15.00 -23.47
CA PHE A 157 1.20 14.20 -23.03
C PHE A 157 2.27 15.04 -22.30
N ALA A 158 2.58 16.24 -22.79
CA ALA A 158 3.60 17.11 -22.22
C ALA A 158 3.23 17.61 -20.81
N THR A 159 1.97 18.01 -20.64
CA THR A 159 1.41 18.46 -19.37
C THR A 159 1.37 17.31 -18.38
N LEU A 160 0.93 16.12 -18.81
CA LEU A 160 0.89 14.93 -17.96
C LEU A 160 2.29 14.53 -17.49
N ASN A 161 3.29 14.53 -18.38
CA ASN A 161 4.69 14.27 -18.02
C ASN A 161 5.23 15.26 -16.99
N LYS A 162 4.99 16.55 -17.23
CA LYS A 162 5.43 17.60 -16.31
C LYS A 162 4.85 17.38 -14.91
N LEU A 163 3.56 17.08 -14.83
CA LEU A 163 2.88 16.87 -13.56
C LEU A 163 3.33 15.57 -12.86
N ILE A 164 3.54 14.48 -13.60
CA ILE A 164 4.10 13.23 -13.06
C ILE A 164 5.51 13.48 -12.51
N GLY A 165 6.37 14.16 -13.26
CA GLY A 165 7.73 14.50 -12.82
C GLY A 165 7.75 15.41 -11.60
N GLU A 166 6.88 16.43 -11.54
CA GLU A 166 6.71 17.28 -10.35
C GLU A 166 6.29 16.46 -9.13
N ASP A 167 5.32 15.57 -9.27
CA ASP A 167 4.82 14.74 -8.17
C ASP A 167 5.89 13.76 -7.69
N LEU A 168 6.58 13.05 -8.58
CA LEU A 168 7.68 12.13 -8.20
C LEU A 168 8.79 12.85 -7.44
N ARG A 169 9.18 14.05 -7.89
CA ARG A 169 10.19 14.86 -7.19
C ARG A 169 9.73 15.23 -5.79
N ARG A 170 8.46 15.64 -5.63
CA ARG A 170 7.87 15.94 -4.31
C ARG A 170 7.77 14.70 -3.43
N MET A 171 7.42 13.55 -3.99
CA MET A 171 7.42 12.27 -3.27
C MET A 171 8.81 11.94 -2.74
N LYS A 172 9.84 12.03 -3.60
CA LYS A 172 11.24 11.79 -3.20
C LYS A 172 11.69 12.74 -2.09
N GLN A 173 11.33 14.02 -2.16
CA GLN A 173 11.64 15.00 -1.11
C GLN A 173 10.98 14.69 0.24
N VAL A 174 9.74 14.20 0.24
CA VAL A 174 8.99 13.94 1.49
C VAL A 174 9.27 12.57 2.09
N LEU A 175 9.44 11.55 1.25
CA LEU A 175 9.61 10.17 1.67
C LEU A 175 11.09 9.83 1.94
N GLY A 176 12.01 10.56 1.30
CA GLY A 176 13.45 10.32 1.36
C GLY A 176 13.89 9.15 0.47
N GLU A 177 15.20 8.96 0.41
CA GLU A 177 15.82 7.79 -0.24
C GLU A 177 15.43 6.50 0.48
N ASP A 178 15.36 5.38 -0.25
CA ASP A 178 14.93 4.06 0.26
C ASP A 178 13.41 3.92 0.41
N THR A 179 12.70 4.34 -0.64
CA THR A 179 11.25 4.18 -0.74
C THR A 179 10.86 3.46 -2.02
N VAL A 180 9.99 2.46 -1.87
CA VAL A 180 9.38 1.73 -2.98
C VAL A 180 7.96 2.25 -3.16
N LEU A 181 7.74 2.89 -4.30
CA LEU A 181 6.40 3.21 -4.79
C LEU A 181 5.92 2.05 -5.64
N PHE A 182 4.69 1.60 -5.44
CA PHE A 182 4.05 0.64 -6.33
C PHE A 182 2.60 1.04 -6.59
N GLY A 183 2.06 0.63 -7.72
CA GLY A 183 0.66 0.89 -8.08
C GLY A 183 0.27 0.08 -9.29
N CYS A 184 -1.03 -0.17 -9.45
CA CYS A 184 -1.57 -0.91 -10.59
C CYS A 184 -2.53 -0.01 -11.35
N THR A 185 -2.30 0.17 -12.67
CA THR A 185 -3.15 1.04 -13.49
C THR A 185 -3.49 0.40 -14.83
N PRO A 186 -4.65 0.75 -15.44
CA PRO A 186 -4.95 0.39 -16.82
C PRO A 186 -4.06 1.21 -17.76
N GLY A 187 -3.34 0.53 -18.65
CA GLY A 187 -2.31 1.13 -19.51
C GLY A 187 -0.94 1.25 -18.83
N SER A 188 0.06 1.67 -19.61
CA SER A 188 1.45 1.75 -19.16
C SER A 188 1.89 3.20 -18.98
N LEU A 189 2.61 3.49 -17.89
CA LEU A 189 3.29 4.76 -17.66
C LEU A 189 4.74 4.76 -18.18
N ALA A 190 5.15 3.73 -18.95
CA ALA A 190 6.51 3.57 -19.44
C ALA A 190 7.00 4.78 -20.23
N GLU A 191 6.19 5.27 -21.17
CA GLU A 191 6.52 6.44 -21.99
C GLU A 191 6.64 7.71 -21.14
N HIS A 192 5.77 7.85 -20.14
CA HIS A 192 5.83 8.97 -19.21
C HIS A 192 7.12 8.95 -18.39
N PHE A 193 7.50 7.81 -17.79
CA PHE A 193 8.74 7.71 -17.02
C PHE A 193 10.00 7.84 -17.89
N SER A 194 9.99 7.31 -19.12
CA SER A 194 11.13 7.40 -20.04
C SER A 194 11.39 8.82 -20.54
N SER A 195 10.37 9.67 -20.54
CA SER A 195 10.44 11.06 -21.00
C SER A 195 10.66 12.08 -19.88
N LEU A 196 10.83 11.62 -18.64
CA LEU A 196 11.17 12.51 -17.53
C LEU A 196 12.65 12.94 -17.60
N PRO A 197 12.97 14.19 -17.21
CA PRO A 197 14.34 14.67 -17.17
C PRO A 197 15.17 13.97 -16.08
N ASP A 198 14.54 13.61 -14.96
CA ASP A 198 15.16 12.87 -13.86
C ASP A 198 15.03 11.37 -14.13
N LYS A 199 16.13 10.62 -14.07
CA LYS A 199 16.10 9.16 -14.21
C LYS A 199 15.73 8.50 -12.89
N TYR A 200 14.62 7.78 -12.89
CA TYR A 200 14.18 6.93 -11.78
C TYR A 200 14.44 5.46 -12.11
N ASP A 201 14.74 4.65 -11.10
CA ASP A 201 14.77 3.20 -11.24
C ASP A 201 13.32 2.69 -11.19
N TYR A 202 12.77 2.30 -12.34
CA TYR A 202 11.40 1.82 -12.46
C TYR A 202 11.32 0.46 -13.15
N GLN A 203 10.33 -0.32 -12.73
CA GLN A 203 9.96 -1.59 -13.36
C GLN A 203 8.46 -1.58 -13.67
N ILE A 204 8.10 -2.08 -14.84
CA ILE A 204 6.71 -2.20 -15.27
C ILE A 204 6.46 -3.64 -15.65
N VAL A 205 5.43 -4.24 -15.05
CA VAL A 205 5.09 -5.64 -15.26
C VAL A 205 3.64 -5.73 -15.67
N LYS A 206 3.38 -6.31 -16.84
CA LYS A 206 2.03 -6.62 -17.29
C LYS A 206 1.37 -7.62 -16.33
N THR A 207 0.13 -7.37 -15.96
CA THR A 207 -0.60 -8.23 -15.02
C THR A 207 -1.36 -9.34 -15.76
N VAL A 208 -1.86 -10.32 -15.01
CA VAL A 208 -2.71 -11.43 -15.48
C VAL A 208 -4.18 -11.01 -15.61
N ILE A 209 -4.53 -9.77 -15.28
CA ILE A 209 -5.91 -9.29 -15.35
C ILE A 209 -6.33 -9.27 -16.84
N PRO A 210 -7.33 -10.07 -17.25
CA PRO A 210 -7.73 -10.12 -18.64
C PRO A 210 -8.39 -8.79 -19.06
N PRO A 211 -8.08 -8.26 -20.27
CA PRO A 211 -8.59 -6.97 -20.72
C PRO A 211 -10.13 -6.88 -20.77
N GLU A 212 -10.80 -8.01 -21.00
CA GLU A 212 -12.26 -8.11 -21.15
C GLU A 212 -13.03 -7.91 -19.83
N HIS A 213 -12.42 -8.28 -18.70
CA HIS A 213 -12.96 -8.01 -17.35
C HIS A 213 -12.48 -6.67 -16.78
N ALA A 214 -11.59 -6.00 -17.51
CA ALA A 214 -10.98 -4.72 -17.18
C ALA A 214 -11.73 -3.53 -17.82
N GLN A 215 -13.07 -3.55 -17.85
CA GLN A 215 -13.88 -2.37 -18.19
C GLN A 215 -13.80 -1.32 -17.07
N VAL A 216 -12.64 -0.69 -16.92
CA VAL A 216 -12.46 0.47 -16.06
C VAL A 216 -12.68 1.70 -16.93
N PHE A 217 -13.82 2.35 -16.75
CA PHE A 217 -14.27 3.51 -17.54
C PHE A 217 -14.48 3.23 -19.05
N GLY A 218 -14.92 2.02 -19.43
CA GLY A 218 -15.34 1.71 -20.80
C GLY A 218 -14.20 1.51 -21.81
N LEU A 219 -12.95 1.37 -21.34
CA LEU A 219 -11.77 1.10 -22.18
C LEU A 219 -11.19 -0.27 -21.84
N ILE A 220 -11.01 -1.13 -22.86
CA ILE A 220 -10.29 -2.41 -22.74
C ILE A 220 -8.80 -2.09 -22.75
N ARG A 221 -8.11 -2.24 -21.61
CA ARG A 221 -6.67 -1.98 -21.49
C ARG A 221 -5.98 -3.03 -20.63
N ASP A 222 -4.76 -3.39 -21.04
CA ASP A 222 -3.86 -4.19 -20.22
C ASP A 222 -3.54 -3.44 -18.92
N PHE A 223 -3.67 -4.13 -17.79
CA PHE A 223 -3.19 -3.61 -16.52
C PHE A 223 -1.70 -3.84 -16.37
N ASN A 224 -1.03 -2.86 -15.78
CA ASN A 224 0.39 -2.94 -15.47
C ASN A 224 0.60 -2.61 -14.00
N LEU A 225 1.46 -3.40 -13.34
CA LEU A 225 2.04 -3.10 -12.05
C LEU A 225 3.28 -2.25 -12.28
N HIS A 226 3.24 -1.01 -11.81
CA HIS A 226 4.34 -0.05 -11.85
C HIS A 226 5.05 -0.03 -10.52
N ILE A 227 6.37 -0.04 -10.55
CA ILE A 227 7.23 -0.04 -9.38
C ILE A 227 8.30 1.01 -9.61
N VAL A 228 8.51 1.90 -8.65
CA VAL A 228 9.53 2.96 -8.72
C VAL A 228 10.29 2.98 -7.41
N ASN A 229 11.62 2.87 -7.50
CA ASN A 229 12.52 3.04 -6.37
C ASN A 229 13.00 4.49 -6.34
N LEU A 230 12.73 5.19 -5.22
CA LEU A 230 13.13 6.59 -4.99
C LEU A 230 14.48 6.71 -4.31
#